data_AF-A0ABD3PV27-F1
#
_entry.id   AF-A0ABD3PV27-F1
#
_cell.length_a   1.000
_cell.length_b   1.000
_cell.length_c   1.000
_cell.angle_alpha   90.00
_cell.angle_beta   90.00
_cell.angle_gamma   90.00
#
_symmetry.space_group_name_H-M   'P 1'
#
loop_
_entity.id
_entity.type
_entity.pdbx_description
1 polymer ?
#
loop_
_entity_poly.entity_id
_entity_poly.type
_entity_poly.pdbx_seq_one_letter_code
_entity_poly.pdbx_strand_id
1 'polypeptide(L)'
;MTEQRKAVIKNADMSEEMQQDAVDIASQALAKYNIEKDVAAYIKKEFDKKHNPTCILLSSSLFTGAEEVDLLLDKQRRFQAMLADGDIFYSRSDLRMFIDKCRNDARSKLLDLYSEFHKTDPETLQDLVLHAAAWLKVSPLNTMQLIRDYPELISHRFGPNGSLPLHIAARAVGETHLQRLEPFLDRFPEASKCLDKHGLLPLHSALIQGANYDVVTRLLESYPDASKCIVLPRSPVPKDLVPFVGMLPFHVSCCRSSLDVIYSLLTHYPECLVGDKSNL
;
A
#
# COMPACT_ATOMS: atom_id res chain seq x y z
N MET A 1 -41.79 11.37 -34.70
CA MET A 1 -40.45 10.76 -34.80
C MET A 1 -39.74 11.03 -33.49
N THR A 2 -39.59 10.02 -32.63
CA THR A 2 -38.84 10.14 -31.37
C THR A 2 -37.35 10.24 -31.69
N GLU A 3 -36.69 11.33 -31.30
CA GLU A 3 -35.25 11.48 -31.40
C GLU A 3 -34.55 10.28 -30.76
N GLN A 4 -33.85 9.46 -31.55
CA GLN A 4 -32.92 8.47 -31.01
C GLN A 4 -31.76 9.24 -30.37
N ARG A 5 -31.78 9.35 -29.04
CA ARG A 5 -30.63 9.81 -28.26
C ARG A 5 -29.47 8.85 -28.53
N LYS A 6 -28.56 9.24 -29.41
CA LYS A 6 -27.39 8.44 -29.76
C LYS A 6 -26.36 8.56 -28.63
N ALA A 7 -26.15 7.47 -27.89
CA ALA A 7 -25.05 7.40 -26.93
C ALA A 7 -23.72 7.40 -27.70
N VAL A 8 -22.77 8.23 -27.27
CA VAL A 8 -21.42 8.29 -27.84
C VAL A 8 -20.45 7.93 -26.74
N ILE A 9 -19.71 6.83 -26.94
CA ILE A 9 -18.68 6.37 -26.01
C ILE A 9 -17.39 7.12 -26.38
N LYS A 10 -16.90 7.97 -25.46
CA LYS A 10 -15.70 8.79 -25.70
C LYS A 10 -14.40 8.04 -25.37
N ASN A 11 -14.37 7.29 -24.26
CA ASN A 11 -13.23 6.50 -23.80
C ASN A 11 -13.75 5.30 -23.00
N ALA A 12 -13.24 4.10 -23.26
CA ALA A 12 -13.64 2.88 -22.56
C ALA A 12 -12.48 1.87 -22.49
N ASP A 13 -12.29 1.26 -21.32
CA ASP A 13 -11.31 0.20 -21.04
C ASP A 13 -12.05 -1.14 -20.82
N MET A 14 -13.02 -1.43 -21.69
CA MET A 14 -13.88 -2.63 -21.65
C MET A 14 -14.20 -3.10 -23.07
N SER A 15 -14.57 -4.38 -23.23
CA SER A 15 -14.87 -4.97 -24.54
C SER A 15 -16.04 -4.27 -25.23
N GLU A 16 -16.05 -4.27 -26.57
CA GLU A 16 -17.13 -3.66 -27.38
C GLU A 16 -18.52 -4.23 -27.04
N GLU A 17 -18.58 -5.53 -26.69
CA GLU A 17 -19.80 -6.18 -26.23
C GLU A 17 -20.30 -5.60 -24.90
N MET A 18 -19.40 -5.36 -23.94
CA MET A 18 -19.74 -4.75 -22.64
C MET A 18 -20.10 -3.26 -22.78
N GLN A 19 -19.46 -2.57 -23.73
CA GLN A 19 -19.81 -1.19 -24.07
C GLN A 19 -21.24 -1.06 -24.61
N GLN A 20 -21.64 -1.96 -25.50
CA GLN A 20 -23.00 -1.97 -26.05
C GLN A 20 -24.03 -2.30 -24.96
N ASP A 21 -23.72 -3.26 -24.09
CA ASP A 21 -24.59 -3.60 -22.96
C ASP A 21 -24.78 -2.43 -21.98
N ALA A 22 -23.73 -1.63 -21.74
CA ALA A 22 -23.83 -0.43 -20.93
C ALA A 22 -24.78 0.62 -21.56
N VAL A 23 -24.72 0.80 -22.87
CA VAL A 23 -25.60 1.72 -23.61
C VAL A 23 -27.06 1.26 -23.56
N ASP A 24 -27.29 -0.05 -23.70
CA ASP A 24 -28.64 -0.61 -23.69
C ASP A 24 -29.27 -0.52 -22.30
N ILE A 25 -28.50 -0.82 -21.25
CA ILE A 25 -28.95 -0.71 -19.85
C ILE A 25 -29.23 0.75 -19.49
N ALA A 26 -28.37 1.68 -19.90
CA ALA A 26 -28.59 3.12 -19.68
C ALA A 26 -29.86 3.62 -20.39
N SER A 27 -30.10 3.14 -21.61
CA SER A 27 -31.31 3.48 -22.37
C SER A 27 -32.58 2.96 -21.68
N GLN A 28 -32.54 1.74 -21.16
CA GLN A 28 -33.65 1.16 -20.39
C GLN A 28 -33.89 1.90 -19.06
N ALA A 29 -32.82 2.32 -18.38
CA ALA A 29 -32.92 3.06 -17.13
C ALA A 29 -33.60 4.42 -17.33
N LEU A 30 -33.20 5.15 -18.37
CA LEU A 30 -33.76 6.45 -18.73
C LEU A 30 -35.22 6.35 -19.20
N ALA A 31 -35.64 5.20 -19.74
CA ALA A 31 -37.04 4.97 -20.10
C ALA A 31 -37.91 4.65 -18.87
N LYS A 32 -37.31 4.09 -17.80
CA LYS A 32 -38.03 3.54 -16.65
C LYS A 32 -38.06 4.48 -15.44
N TYR A 33 -37.08 5.36 -15.32
CA TYR A 33 -36.94 6.27 -14.19
C TYR A 33 -36.70 7.69 -14.66
N ASN A 34 -37.42 8.66 -14.07
CA ASN A 34 -37.22 10.09 -14.31
C ASN A 34 -36.34 10.77 -13.26
N ILE A 35 -35.97 10.05 -12.18
CA ILE A 35 -35.12 10.55 -11.10
C ILE A 35 -33.70 10.04 -11.34
N GLU A 36 -32.73 10.95 -11.47
CA GLU A 36 -31.33 10.61 -11.79
C GLU A 36 -30.72 9.59 -10.83
N LYS A 37 -31.05 9.69 -9.54
CA LYS A 37 -30.62 8.74 -8.50
C LYS A 37 -31.10 7.31 -8.79
N ASP A 38 -32.34 7.16 -9.25
CA ASP A 38 -32.95 5.85 -9.52
C ASP A 38 -32.48 5.29 -10.85
N VAL A 39 -32.25 6.16 -11.85
CA VAL A 39 -31.57 5.81 -13.11
C VAL A 39 -30.20 5.22 -12.80
N ALA A 40 -29.38 5.91 -12.00
CA ALA A 40 -28.05 5.44 -11.62
C ALA A 40 -28.09 4.13 -10.83
N ALA A 41 -29.04 3.98 -9.90
CA ALA A 41 -29.21 2.76 -9.12
C ALA A 41 -29.62 1.56 -9.99
N TYR A 42 -30.49 1.76 -10.97
CA TYR A 42 -30.91 0.72 -11.91
C TYR A 42 -29.78 0.30 -12.85
N ILE A 43 -29.05 1.26 -13.42
CA ILE A 43 -27.90 0.98 -14.30
C ILE A 43 -26.89 0.12 -13.56
N LYS A 44 -26.51 0.53 -12.34
CA LYS A 44 -25.60 -0.22 -11.48
C LYS A 44 -26.10 -1.65 -11.26
N LYS A 45 -27.36 -1.81 -10.82
CA LYS A 45 -27.94 -3.12 -10.50
C LYS A 45 -27.99 -4.09 -11.67
N GLU A 46 -28.44 -3.64 -12.84
CA GLU A 46 -28.57 -4.51 -14.02
C GLU A 46 -27.21 -4.79 -14.66
N PHE A 47 -26.26 -3.86 -14.59
CA PHE A 47 -24.91 -4.06 -15.11
C PHE A 47 -24.09 -5.03 -14.24
N ASP A 48 -24.16 -4.88 -12.91
CA ASP A 48 -23.54 -5.81 -11.94
C ASP A 48 -24.07 -7.25 -12.12
N LYS A 49 -25.36 -7.38 -12.47
CA LYS A 49 -26.02 -8.67 -12.72
C LYS A 49 -25.56 -9.34 -14.02
N LYS A 50 -25.26 -8.56 -15.06
CA LYS A 50 -24.96 -9.07 -16.41
C LYS A 50 -23.47 -9.40 -16.61
N HIS A 51 -22.57 -8.62 -16.00
CA HIS A 51 -21.13 -8.74 -16.25
C HIS A 51 -20.30 -9.21 -15.05
N ASN A 52 -20.98 -9.74 -14.01
CA ASN A 52 -20.37 -10.03 -12.71
C ASN A 52 -19.80 -8.73 -12.07
N PRO A 53 -19.45 -8.71 -10.77
CA PRO A 53 -19.25 -7.46 -10.04
C PRO A 53 -17.96 -6.71 -10.41
N THR A 54 -17.27 -7.10 -11.48
CA THR A 54 -16.08 -6.45 -12.03
C THR A 54 -16.33 -5.06 -12.58
N CYS A 55 -17.59 -4.71 -12.85
CA CYS A 55 -17.92 -3.45 -13.52
C CYS A 55 -18.71 -2.50 -12.61
N ILE A 56 -17.95 -1.65 -11.93
CA ILE A 56 -18.31 -0.40 -11.22
C ILE A 56 -18.53 -0.48 -9.70
N LEU A 57 -18.93 -1.57 -9.04
CA LEU A 57 -18.89 -1.63 -7.57
C LEU A 57 -18.90 -3.09 -7.07
N LEU A 58 -17.70 -3.61 -6.84
CA LEU A 58 -17.47 -4.94 -6.27
C LEU A 58 -18.19 -5.11 -4.92
N SER A 59 -19.08 -6.10 -4.89
CA SER A 59 -19.83 -6.55 -3.72
C SER A 59 -18.92 -7.09 -2.62
N SER A 60 -19.20 -6.66 -1.39
CA SER A 60 -18.44 -6.79 -0.15
C SER A 60 -18.33 -8.20 0.48
N SER A 61 -18.57 -9.29 -0.25
CA SER A 61 -18.66 -10.63 0.35
C SER A 61 -17.53 -11.60 0.01
N LEU A 62 -16.50 -11.17 -0.71
CA LEU A 62 -15.32 -12.02 -1.03
C LEU A 62 -13.97 -11.29 -0.91
N PHE A 63 -13.96 -10.02 -0.55
CA PHE A 63 -12.73 -9.24 -0.48
C PHE A 63 -12.08 -9.37 0.89
N THR A 64 -10.76 -9.60 0.90
CA THR A 64 -9.93 -9.26 2.06
C THR A 64 -10.06 -7.76 2.34
N GLY A 65 -9.99 -7.35 3.59
CA GLY A 65 -10.18 -5.93 3.97
C GLY A 65 -9.25 -4.95 3.22
N ALA A 66 -8.07 -5.41 2.79
CA ALA A 66 -7.12 -4.63 2.00
C ALA A 66 -7.62 -4.33 0.57
N GLU A 67 -8.30 -5.28 -0.08
CA GLU A 67 -8.80 -5.09 -1.46
C GLU A 67 -9.97 -4.10 -1.52
N GLU A 68 -10.79 -4.05 -0.47
CA GLU A 68 -11.84 -3.03 -0.34
C GLU A 68 -11.25 -1.62 -0.19
N VAL A 69 -10.16 -1.49 0.56
CA VAL A 69 -9.41 -0.23 0.69
C VAL A 69 -8.81 0.19 -0.65
N ASP A 70 -8.19 -0.75 -1.37
CA ASP A 70 -7.65 -0.48 -2.71
C ASP A 70 -8.76 -0.01 -3.67
N LEU A 71 -9.94 -0.63 -3.64
CA LEU A 71 -11.08 -0.21 -4.46
C LEU A 71 -11.55 1.23 -4.15
N LEU A 72 -11.55 1.64 -2.89
CA LEU A 72 -11.94 2.99 -2.49
C LEU A 72 -10.92 4.03 -2.99
N LEU A 73 -9.64 3.73 -2.86
CA LEU A 73 -8.56 4.62 -3.33
C LEU A 73 -8.49 4.66 -4.87
N ASP A 74 -8.81 3.56 -5.54
CA ASP A 74 -8.95 3.51 -7.00
C ASP A 74 -10.06 4.46 -7.48
N LYS A 75 -11.22 4.45 -6.81
CA LYS A 75 -12.31 5.39 -7.10
C LYS A 75 -11.88 6.83 -6.88
N GLN A 76 -11.21 7.12 -5.77
CA GLN A 76 -10.67 8.44 -5.47
C GLN A 76 -9.78 8.94 -6.63
N ARG A 77 -8.84 8.13 -7.10
CA ARG A 77 -7.94 8.50 -8.20
C ARG A 77 -8.68 8.72 -9.51
N ARG A 78 -9.66 7.86 -9.84
CA ARG A 78 -10.48 8.03 -11.05
C ARG A 78 -11.24 9.34 -11.03
N PHE A 79 -11.88 9.69 -9.92
CA PHE A 79 -12.55 10.99 -9.77
C PHE A 79 -11.57 12.16 -9.83
N GLN A 80 -10.37 12.00 -9.28
CA GLN A 80 -9.33 13.02 -9.34
C GLN A 80 -8.81 13.24 -10.77
N ALA A 81 -8.71 12.19 -11.58
CA ALA A 81 -8.41 12.29 -13.00
C ALA A 81 -9.54 13.03 -13.76
N MET A 82 -10.80 12.70 -13.47
CA MET A 82 -11.96 13.40 -14.06
C MET A 82 -12.00 14.90 -13.72
N LEU A 83 -11.50 15.30 -12.55
CA LEU A 83 -11.37 16.72 -12.19
C LEU A 83 -10.32 17.46 -13.02
N ALA A 84 -9.29 16.76 -13.50
CA ALA A 84 -8.22 17.34 -14.30
C ALA A 84 -8.64 17.56 -15.76
N ASP A 85 -9.59 16.78 -16.25
CA ASP A 85 -10.16 16.95 -17.59
C ASP A 85 -11.09 18.18 -17.65
N GLY A 86 -11.06 18.89 -18.78
CA GLY A 86 -11.84 20.12 -18.99
C GLY A 86 -13.32 19.88 -19.31
N ASP A 87 -13.67 18.69 -19.80
CA ASP A 87 -14.99 18.31 -20.34
C ASP A 87 -15.80 17.48 -19.33
N ILE A 88 -16.07 18.07 -18.16
CA ILE A 88 -16.73 17.35 -17.06
C ILE A 88 -18.24 17.57 -17.08
N PHE A 89 -19.00 16.47 -17.15
CA PHE A 89 -20.47 16.48 -17.01
C PHE A 89 -20.92 16.75 -15.56
N TYR A 90 -20.02 16.55 -14.59
CA TYR A 90 -20.28 16.73 -13.16
C TYR A 90 -19.77 18.07 -12.65
N SER A 91 -20.43 18.65 -11.64
CA SER A 91 -19.90 19.81 -10.95
C SER A 91 -18.57 19.48 -10.28
N ARG A 92 -17.61 20.42 -10.37
CA ARG A 92 -16.32 20.32 -9.66
C ARG A 92 -16.50 20.20 -8.13
N SER A 93 -17.56 20.79 -7.57
CA SER A 93 -17.88 20.65 -6.14
C SER A 93 -18.22 19.20 -5.78
N ASP A 94 -19.03 18.55 -6.61
CA ASP A 94 -19.55 17.21 -6.33
C ASP A 94 -18.45 16.18 -6.47
N LEU A 95 -17.60 16.32 -7.49
CA LEU A 95 -16.41 15.48 -7.65
C LEU A 95 -15.44 15.60 -6.48
N ARG A 96 -15.20 16.82 -5.96
CA ARG A 96 -14.38 17.01 -4.75
C ARG A 96 -15.02 16.32 -3.54
N MET A 97 -16.33 16.46 -3.36
CA MET A 97 -17.07 15.79 -2.29
C MET A 97 -16.95 14.25 -2.40
N PHE A 98 -17.01 13.68 -3.61
CA PHE A 98 -16.81 12.23 -3.81
C PHE A 98 -15.39 11.79 -3.52
N ILE A 99 -14.38 12.57 -3.93
CA ILE A 99 -12.97 12.30 -3.64
C ILE A 99 -12.73 12.29 -2.13
N ASP A 100 -13.20 13.32 -1.43
CA ASP A 100 -13.03 13.44 0.02
C ASP A 100 -13.75 12.31 0.75
N LYS A 101 -14.95 11.93 0.27
CA LYS A 101 -15.67 10.77 0.80
C LYS A 101 -14.88 9.47 0.61
N CYS A 102 -14.40 9.18 -0.60
CA CYS A 102 -13.61 7.97 -0.86
C CYS A 102 -12.33 7.93 -0.01
N ARG A 103 -11.64 9.07 0.13
CA ARG A 103 -10.45 9.20 0.98
C ARG A 103 -10.76 8.89 2.44
N ASN A 104 -11.83 9.50 2.98
CA ASN A 104 -12.22 9.32 4.38
C ASN A 104 -12.71 7.89 4.67
N ASP A 105 -13.50 7.31 3.77
CA ASP A 105 -13.98 5.93 3.87
C ASP A 105 -12.80 4.95 3.84
N ALA A 106 -11.84 5.16 2.91
CA ALA A 106 -10.63 4.34 2.83
C ALA A 106 -9.77 4.45 4.09
N ARG A 107 -9.57 5.68 4.60
CA ARG A 107 -8.82 5.93 5.83
C ARG A 107 -9.47 5.23 7.03
N SER A 108 -10.78 5.43 7.24
CA SER A 108 -11.50 4.81 8.37
C SER A 108 -11.34 3.31 8.32
N LYS A 109 -11.64 2.70 7.17
CA LYS A 109 -11.57 1.25 7.00
C LYS A 109 -10.18 0.69 7.26
N LEU A 110 -9.16 1.37 6.75
CA LEU A 110 -7.76 0.97 6.91
C LEU A 110 -7.33 1.02 8.39
N LEU A 111 -7.75 2.05 9.12
CA LEU A 111 -7.48 2.17 10.55
C LEU A 111 -8.28 1.17 11.39
N ASP A 112 -9.56 0.94 11.05
CA ASP A 112 -10.43 -0.02 11.71
C ASP A 112 -9.82 -1.42 11.63
N LEU A 113 -9.47 -1.86 10.40
CA LEU A 113 -8.80 -3.14 10.17
C LEU A 113 -7.49 -3.23 10.95
N TYR A 114 -6.69 -2.16 11.00
CA TYR A 114 -5.43 -2.18 11.71
C TYR A 114 -5.60 -2.28 13.23
N SER A 115 -6.63 -1.62 13.78
CA SER A 115 -6.95 -1.60 15.20
C SER A 115 -7.34 -2.98 15.73
N GLU A 116 -8.03 -3.78 14.92
CA GLU A 116 -8.43 -5.16 15.24
C GLU A 116 -7.21 -6.04 15.59
N PHE A 117 -6.07 -5.80 14.94
CA PHE A 117 -4.85 -6.59 15.15
C PHE A 117 -3.92 -6.01 16.23
N HIS A 118 -3.88 -4.69 16.41
CA HIS A 118 -2.83 -4.04 17.22
C HIS A 118 -3.32 -3.43 18.55
N LYS A 119 -4.62 -3.56 18.90
CA LYS A 119 -5.21 -3.06 20.16
C LYS A 119 -4.64 -1.69 20.57
N THR A 120 -4.74 -0.73 19.67
CA THR A 120 -4.11 0.58 19.77
C THR A 120 -5.12 1.63 20.23
N ASP A 121 -4.69 2.62 21.00
CA ASP A 121 -5.57 3.71 21.45
C ASP A 121 -6.07 4.54 20.25
N PRO A 122 -7.38 4.88 20.22
CA PRO A 122 -8.00 5.56 19.06
C PRO A 122 -7.34 6.88 18.67
N GLU A 123 -6.80 7.64 19.63
CA GLU A 123 -6.12 8.92 19.34
C GLU A 123 -4.82 8.69 18.55
N THR A 124 -3.98 7.76 19.03
CA THR A 124 -2.72 7.43 18.37
C THR A 124 -2.93 6.73 17.02
N LEU A 125 -4.06 6.06 16.84
CA LEU A 125 -4.42 5.33 15.63
C LEU A 125 -4.58 6.26 14.41
N GLN A 126 -5.03 7.50 14.63
CA GLN A 126 -5.33 8.43 13.54
C GLN A 126 -4.11 8.78 12.67
N ASP A 127 -2.91 8.72 13.25
CA ASP A 127 -1.64 9.08 12.61
C ASP A 127 -0.94 7.87 11.98
N LEU A 128 -1.60 6.71 11.93
CA LEU A 128 -1.00 5.43 11.52
C LEU A 128 -1.48 4.94 10.17
N VAL A 129 -2.09 5.82 9.38
CA VAL A 129 -2.61 5.49 8.06
C VAL A 129 -1.53 4.83 7.19
N LEU A 130 -0.28 5.31 7.26
CA LEU A 130 0.82 4.75 6.49
C LEU A 130 1.36 3.44 7.06
N HIS A 131 1.39 3.28 8.38
CA HIS A 131 1.78 2.01 9.04
C HIS A 131 0.78 0.91 8.73
N ALA A 132 -0.50 1.23 8.78
CA ALA A 132 -1.58 0.32 8.46
C ALA A 132 -1.62 -0.01 6.96
N ALA A 133 -1.35 0.95 6.06
CA ALA A 133 -1.18 0.68 4.63
C ALA A 133 -0.04 -0.31 4.36
N ALA A 134 1.11 -0.11 5.02
CA ALA A 134 2.26 -0.99 4.90
C ALA A 134 1.96 -2.41 5.43
N TRP A 135 1.25 -2.50 6.56
CA TRP A 135 0.89 -3.79 7.18
C TRP A 135 -0.15 -4.56 6.38
N LEU A 136 -1.19 -3.88 5.90
CA LEU A 136 -2.27 -4.46 5.07
C LEU A 136 -1.83 -4.74 3.63
N LYS A 137 -0.59 -4.40 3.25
CA LYS A 137 -0.04 -4.67 1.92
C LYS A 137 -0.82 -4.02 0.77
N VAL A 138 -1.37 -2.82 1.02
CA VAL A 138 -2.07 -1.98 0.05
C VAL A 138 -1.24 -1.83 -1.23
N SER A 139 -1.89 -1.73 -2.39
CA SER A 139 -1.17 -1.64 -3.66
C SER A 139 -0.21 -0.44 -3.71
N PRO A 140 0.97 -0.57 -4.35
CA PRO A 140 1.99 0.47 -4.38
C PRO A 140 1.47 1.84 -4.86
N LEU A 141 0.61 1.83 -5.88
CA LEU A 141 0.02 3.05 -6.42
C LEU A 141 -0.90 3.73 -5.39
N ASN A 142 -1.68 2.95 -4.62
CA ASN A 142 -2.56 3.48 -3.58
C ASN A 142 -1.77 3.92 -2.35
N THR A 143 -0.70 3.20 -2.00
CA THR A 143 0.27 3.66 -0.99
C THR A 143 0.88 5.00 -1.37
N MET A 144 1.28 5.19 -2.63
CA MET A 144 1.78 6.49 -3.11
C MET A 144 0.73 7.60 -3.01
N GLN A 145 -0.54 7.30 -3.28
CA GLN A 145 -1.62 8.25 -3.10
C GLN A 145 -1.80 8.63 -1.62
N LEU A 146 -1.79 7.66 -0.71
CA LEU A 146 -1.88 7.89 0.73
C LEU A 146 -0.69 8.73 1.24
N ILE A 147 0.52 8.47 0.76
CA ILE A 147 1.72 9.26 1.11
C ILE A 147 1.60 10.71 0.62
N ARG A 148 0.96 10.94 -0.54
CA ARG A 148 0.68 12.30 -1.04
C ARG A 148 -0.38 13.01 -0.21
N ASP A 149 -1.38 12.27 0.25
CA ASP A 149 -2.48 12.79 1.05
C ASP A 149 -2.06 13.07 2.51
N TYR A 150 -1.09 12.31 3.05
CA TYR A 150 -0.60 12.40 4.43
C TYR A 150 0.95 12.42 4.52
N PRO A 151 1.62 13.43 3.94
CA PRO A 151 3.09 13.45 3.83
C PRO A 151 3.82 13.52 5.18
N GLU A 152 3.24 14.17 6.18
CA GLU A 152 3.80 14.31 7.53
C GLU A 152 3.90 12.96 8.28
N LEU A 153 3.04 12.00 7.93
CA LEU A 153 2.98 10.71 8.62
C LEU A 153 4.12 9.76 8.19
N ILE A 154 4.85 10.05 7.12
CA ILE A 154 5.90 9.14 6.60
C ILE A 154 7.07 8.98 7.57
N SER A 155 7.34 10.03 8.36
CA SER A 155 8.35 10.03 9.42
C SER A 155 7.78 9.69 10.80
N HIS A 156 6.48 9.42 10.91
CA HIS A 156 5.85 9.16 12.19
C HIS A 156 6.26 7.79 12.73
N ARG A 157 6.53 7.72 14.04
CA ARG A 157 7.00 6.50 14.71
C ARG A 157 5.84 5.87 15.46
N PHE A 158 5.64 4.57 15.24
CA PHE A 158 4.49 3.87 15.82
C PHE A 158 4.86 2.74 16.77
N GLY A 159 4.01 2.59 17.78
CA GLY A 159 3.79 1.36 18.51
C GLY A 159 4.84 1.07 19.58
N PRO A 160 4.76 -0.09 20.24
CA PRO A 160 5.72 -0.58 21.21
C PRO A 160 7.10 -0.88 20.61
N ASN A 161 7.32 -0.59 19.30
CA ASN A 161 8.61 -0.69 18.61
C ASN A 161 9.12 0.64 18.01
N GLY A 162 8.35 1.74 18.01
CA GLY A 162 8.78 3.05 17.50
C GLY A 162 9.18 3.00 16.02
N SER A 163 8.53 2.12 15.27
CA SER A 163 8.86 1.78 13.89
C SER A 163 8.29 2.82 12.93
N LEU A 164 9.06 3.15 11.91
CA LEU A 164 8.56 3.93 10.76
C LEU A 164 7.71 3.03 9.84
N PRO A 165 6.87 3.60 8.95
CA PRO A 165 6.16 2.83 7.93
C PRO A 165 7.10 1.95 7.11
N LEU A 166 8.30 2.45 6.77
CA LEU A 166 9.32 1.69 6.05
C LEU A 166 9.76 0.42 6.82
N HIS A 167 9.84 0.44 8.15
CA HIS A 167 10.19 -0.77 8.91
C HIS A 167 9.10 -1.84 8.79
N ILE A 168 7.83 -1.44 8.76
CA ILE A 168 6.72 -2.37 8.58
C ILE A 168 6.71 -2.91 7.16
N ALA A 169 6.90 -2.05 6.15
CA ALA A 169 7.01 -2.46 4.75
C ALA A 169 8.20 -3.41 4.53
N ALA A 170 9.34 -3.15 5.17
CA ALA A 170 10.53 -4.00 5.11
C ALA A 170 10.28 -5.41 5.69
N ARG A 171 9.38 -5.55 6.67
CA ARG A 171 8.99 -6.84 7.26
C ARG A 171 8.02 -7.65 6.41
N ALA A 172 7.46 -7.05 5.36
CA ALA A 172 6.59 -7.80 4.46
C ALA A 172 7.37 -8.94 3.79
N VAL A 173 6.64 -9.89 3.21
CA VAL A 173 7.19 -11.00 2.42
C VAL A 173 6.25 -11.29 1.25
N GLY A 174 6.81 -11.83 0.17
CA GLY A 174 6.10 -12.22 -1.05
C GLY A 174 6.71 -11.62 -2.32
N GLU A 175 6.19 -12.01 -3.48
CA GLU A 175 6.72 -11.61 -4.81
C GLU A 175 6.64 -10.09 -5.04
N THR A 176 5.63 -9.41 -4.51
CA THR A 176 5.42 -7.96 -4.65
C THR A 176 6.07 -7.14 -3.54
N HIS A 177 7.05 -7.72 -2.81
CA HIS A 177 7.67 -7.07 -1.65
C HIS A 177 8.41 -5.78 -2.02
N LEU A 178 9.26 -5.80 -3.07
CA LEU A 178 9.98 -4.60 -3.53
C LEU A 178 9.02 -3.47 -3.87
N GLN A 179 8.01 -3.75 -4.69
CA GLN A 179 7.04 -2.77 -5.18
C GLN A 179 6.28 -2.09 -4.03
N ARG A 180 6.02 -2.80 -2.93
CA ARG A 180 5.36 -2.24 -1.74
C ARG A 180 6.29 -1.38 -0.88
N LEU A 181 7.60 -1.61 -0.98
CA LEU A 181 8.62 -0.90 -0.22
C LEU A 181 9.04 0.41 -0.91
N GLU A 182 9.13 0.41 -2.25
CA GLU A 182 9.51 1.55 -3.08
C GLU A 182 8.78 2.85 -2.74
N PRO A 183 7.43 2.89 -2.61
CA PRO A 183 6.70 4.11 -2.27
C PRO A 183 7.23 4.86 -1.04
N PHE A 184 7.59 4.11 0.00
CA PHE A 184 8.10 4.67 1.25
C PHE A 184 9.54 5.14 1.11
N LEU A 185 10.37 4.33 0.45
CA LEU A 185 11.79 4.60 0.31
C LEU A 185 12.06 5.75 -0.66
N ASP A 186 11.35 5.83 -1.77
CA ASP A 186 11.52 6.88 -2.78
C ASP A 186 11.06 8.24 -2.25
N ARG A 187 10.02 8.27 -1.41
CA ARG A 187 9.55 9.51 -0.80
C ARG A 187 10.39 9.93 0.42
N PHE A 188 10.90 8.97 1.20
CA PHE A 188 11.69 9.24 2.39
C PHE A 188 12.90 8.30 2.51
N PRO A 189 13.96 8.52 1.71
CA PRO A 189 15.12 7.62 1.64
C PRO A 189 15.93 7.59 2.93
N GLU A 190 15.95 8.70 3.68
CA GLU A 190 16.61 8.80 5.00
C GLU A 190 16.00 7.86 6.05
N ALA A 191 14.79 7.33 5.82
CA ALA A 191 14.21 6.28 6.66
C ALA A 191 15.08 5.02 6.71
N SER A 192 15.88 4.73 5.68
CA SER A 192 16.80 3.59 5.64
C SER A 192 17.87 3.63 6.74
N LYS A 193 18.22 4.83 7.21
CA LYS A 193 19.20 5.07 8.29
C LYS A 193 18.55 5.17 9.67
N CYS A 194 17.24 5.33 9.72
CA CYS A 194 16.52 5.54 10.97
C CYS A 194 16.38 4.23 11.72
N LEU A 195 16.84 4.20 12.98
CA LEU A 195 16.62 3.07 13.88
C LEU A 195 15.19 3.12 14.42
N ASP A 196 14.54 1.97 14.55
CA ASP A 196 13.39 1.80 15.43
C ASP A 196 13.82 1.91 16.90
N LYS A 197 12.89 1.81 17.86
CA LYS A 197 13.28 1.96 19.28
C LYS A 197 13.90 0.70 19.89
N HIS A 198 13.81 -0.42 19.18
CA HIS A 198 14.67 -1.56 19.44
C HIS A 198 16.06 -1.31 18.90
N GLY A 199 16.38 -0.24 18.15
CA GLY A 199 17.72 -0.04 17.61
C GLY A 199 17.97 -0.85 16.33
N LEU A 200 16.91 -1.26 15.62
CA LEU A 200 17.02 -1.97 14.35
C LEU A 200 16.87 -1.01 13.17
N LEU A 201 17.65 -1.22 12.13
CA LEU A 201 17.44 -0.61 10.81
C LEU A 201 16.31 -1.35 10.06
N PRO A 202 15.72 -0.72 9.03
CA PRO A 202 14.82 -1.40 8.11
C PRO A 202 15.45 -2.66 7.48
N LEU A 203 16.76 -2.62 7.16
CA LEU A 203 17.49 -3.78 6.66
C LEU A 203 17.49 -4.96 7.63
N HIS A 204 17.71 -4.72 8.93
CA HIS A 204 17.64 -5.77 9.94
C HIS A 204 16.23 -6.38 9.98
N SER A 205 15.21 -5.54 9.95
CA SER A 205 13.81 -5.98 9.94
C SER A 205 13.48 -6.83 8.71
N ALA A 206 14.01 -6.48 7.55
CA ALA A 206 13.88 -7.24 6.31
C ALA A 206 14.56 -8.60 6.39
N LEU A 207 15.83 -8.65 6.82
CA LEU A 207 16.60 -9.90 6.90
C LEU A 207 16.05 -10.87 7.94
N ILE A 208 15.59 -10.37 9.09
CA ILE A 208 14.98 -11.21 10.14
C ILE A 208 13.72 -11.92 9.62
N GLN A 209 12.96 -11.27 8.72
CA GLN A 209 11.77 -11.83 8.08
C GLN A 209 12.06 -12.61 6.79
N GLY A 210 13.32 -12.69 6.36
CA GLY A 210 13.70 -13.42 5.14
C GLY A 210 13.35 -12.68 3.85
N ALA A 211 13.56 -11.36 3.79
CA ALA A 211 13.35 -10.56 2.59
C ALA A 211 14.16 -11.07 1.38
N ASN A 212 13.64 -10.82 0.18
CA ASN A 212 14.26 -11.23 -1.07
C ASN A 212 15.47 -10.35 -1.45
N TYR A 213 16.23 -10.83 -2.44
CA TYR A 213 17.42 -10.15 -2.97
C TYR A 213 17.14 -8.70 -3.39
N ASP A 214 16.03 -8.46 -4.07
CA ASP A 214 15.72 -7.14 -4.62
C ASP A 214 15.49 -6.10 -3.52
N VAL A 215 14.78 -6.47 -2.45
CA VAL A 215 14.55 -5.58 -1.29
C VAL A 215 15.85 -5.29 -0.55
N VAL A 216 16.67 -6.32 -0.32
CA VAL A 216 17.96 -6.14 0.36
C VAL A 216 18.87 -5.22 -0.46
N THR A 217 18.96 -5.45 -1.76
CA THR A 217 19.75 -4.62 -2.67
C THR A 217 19.26 -3.17 -2.68
N ARG A 218 17.94 -2.95 -2.79
CA ARG A 218 17.35 -1.61 -2.79
C ARG A 218 17.59 -0.85 -1.48
N LEU A 219 17.54 -1.54 -0.34
CA LEU A 219 17.86 -0.95 0.97
C LEU A 219 19.36 -0.62 1.09
N LEU A 220 20.25 -1.49 0.60
CA LEU A 220 21.69 -1.26 0.59
C LEU A 220 22.10 -0.13 -0.36
N GLU A 221 21.46 0.01 -1.52
CA GLU A 221 21.67 1.15 -2.42
C GLU A 221 21.33 2.48 -1.74
N SER A 222 20.32 2.48 -0.88
CA SER A 222 19.91 3.68 -0.14
C SER A 222 20.80 3.96 1.08
N TYR A 223 21.33 2.91 1.72
CA TYR A 223 22.28 3.02 2.82
C TYR A 223 23.29 1.85 2.83
N PRO A 224 24.45 1.98 2.15
CA PRO A 224 25.40 0.88 1.98
C PRO A 224 26.04 0.39 3.29
N ASP A 225 26.31 1.32 4.22
CA ASP A 225 26.90 1.01 5.52
C ASP A 225 25.95 0.23 6.44
N ALA A 226 24.68 0.07 6.07
CA ALA A 226 23.76 -0.85 6.76
C ALA A 226 24.31 -2.28 6.81
N SER A 227 25.08 -2.72 5.79
CA SER A 227 25.72 -4.04 5.73
C SER A 227 26.72 -4.29 6.87
N LYS A 228 27.29 -3.23 7.45
CA LYS A 228 28.29 -3.27 8.53
C LYS A 228 27.67 -3.10 9.92
N CYS A 229 26.42 -2.67 9.99
CA CYS A 229 25.74 -2.38 11.25
C CYS A 229 25.30 -3.68 11.90
N ILE A 230 25.84 -3.99 13.08
CA ILE A 230 25.39 -5.15 13.86
C ILE A 230 24.01 -4.94 14.47
N VAL A 231 23.29 -6.04 14.64
CA VAL A 231 22.00 -6.07 15.33
C VAL A 231 22.24 -5.91 16.84
N LEU A 232 22.16 -4.66 17.33
CA LEU A 232 22.32 -4.33 18.74
C LEU A 232 21.04 -3.72 19.31
N PRO A 233 20.06 -4.56 19.69
CA PRO A 233 18.81 -4.03 20.15
C PRO A 233 18.91 -3.35 21.52
N ARG A 234 18.15 -2.26 21.71
CA ARG A 234 18.05 -1.56 23.01
C ARG A 234 17.29 -2.41 24.02
N SER A 235 17.67 -2.29 25.30
CA SER A 235 17.01 -3.01 26.40
C SER A 235 15.62 -2.43 26.72
N PRO A 236 14.60 -3.25 27.02
CA PRO A 236 14.62 -4.72 27.05
C PRO A 236 14.54 -5.34 25.65
N VAL A 237 15.41 -6.31 25.38
CA VAL A 237 15.45 -7.01 24.09
C VAL A 237 14.26 -7.97 23.97
N PRO A 238 13.42 -7.86 22.91
CA PRO A 238 12.38 -8.83 22.62
C PRO A 238 12.92 -10.24 22.50
N LYS A 239 12.19 -11.24 23.02
CA LYS A 239 12.61 -12.66 23.01
C LYS A 239 12.98 -13.16 21.61
N ASP A 240 12.26 -12.70 20.59
CA ASP A 240 12.45 -13.09 19.20
C ASP A 240 13.75 -12.52 18.59
N LEU A 241 14.29 -11.45 19.17
CA LEU A 241 15.51 -10.79 18.72
C LEU A 241 16.77 -11.29 19.41
N VAL A 242 16.63 -12.00 20.54
CA VAL A 242 17.75 -12.55 21.33
C VAL A 242 18.75 -13.34 20.47
N PRO A 243 18.33 -14.22 19.54
CA PRO A 243 19.27 -14.99 18.72
C PRO A 243 20.10 -14.15 17.76
N PHE A 244 19.64 -12.94 17.42
CA PHE A 244 20.27 -12.06 16.44
C PHE A 244 21.17 -11.01 17.09
N VAL A 245 21.20 -10.89 18.42
CA VAL A 245 22.00 -9.87 19.10
C VAL A 245 23.49 -10.06 18.78
N GLY A 246 24.14 -8.99 18.34
CA GLY A 246 25.56 -9.00 17.94
C GLY A 246 25.82 -9.57 16.55
N MET A 247 24.79 -10.02 15.83
CA MET A 247 24.95 -10.53 14.47
C MET A 247 25.08 -9.40 13.45
N LEU A 248 25.98 -9.57 12.48
CA LEU A 248 26.00 -8.78 11.27
C LEU A 248 24.83 -9.17 10.36
N PRO A 249 24.39 -8.29 9.45
CA PRO A 249 23.40 -8.59 8.42
C PRO A 249 23.71 -9.88 7.65
N PHE A 250 25.00 -10.11 7.35
CA PHE A 250 25.48 -11.36 6.76
C PHE A 250 25.10 -12.59 7.60
N HIS A 251 25.41 -12.62 8.89
CA HIS A 251 25.07 -13.72 9.79
C HIS A 251 23.56 -13.97 9.87
N VAL A 252 22.75 -12.91 9.94
CA VAL A 252 21.29 -13.02 9.94
C VAL A 252 20.79 -13.64 8.63
N SER A 253 21.35 -13.23 7.49
CA SER A 253 20.96 -13.74 6.17
C SER A 253 21.27 -15.24 6.02
N CYS A 254 22.37 -15.74 6.59
CA CYS A 254 22.70 -17.16 6.57
C CYS A 254 21.65 -18.05 7.25
N CYS A 255 20.88 -17.51 8.19
CA CYS A 255 19.85 -18.27 8.90
C CYS A 255 18.47 -18.20 8.24
N ARG A 256 18.21 -17.21 7.38
CA ARG A 256 16.84 -16.80 7.01
C ARG A 256 16.64 -16.46 5.53
N SER A 257 17.71 -16.34 4.73
CA SER A 257 17.65 -15.77 3.37
C SER A 257 18.25 -16.69 2.30
N SER A 258 18.02 -16.33 1.02
CA SER A 258 18.57 -17.05 -0.13
C SER A 258 20.07 -16.81 -0.30
N LEU A 259 20.73 -17.69 -1.07
CA LEU A 259 22.14 -17.53 -1.45
C LEU A 259 22.40 -16.18 -2.12
N ASP A 260 21.46 -15.68 -2.94
CA ASP A 260 21.61 -14.38 -3.62
C ASP A 260 21.73 -13.22 -2.64
N VAL A 261 20.94 -13.24 -1.55
CA VAL A 261 21.03 -12.23 -0.47
C VAL A 261 22.39 -12.31 0.21
N ILE A 262 22.87 -13.53 0.50
CA ILE A 262 24.17 -13.75 1.13
C ILE A 262 25.29 -13.22 0.22
N TYR A 263 25.26 -13.52 -1.07
CA TYR A 263 26.23 -13.01 -2.05
C TYR A 263 26.15 -11.48 -2.19
N SER A 264 24.95 -10.90 -2.17
CA SER A 264 24.76 -9.45 -2.20
C SER A 264 25.46 -8.77 -1.02
N LEU A 265 25.23 -9.28 0.19
CA LEU A 265 25.85 -8.76 1.41
C LEU A 265 27.37 -8.93 1.41
N LEU A 266 27.89 -10.06 0.93
CA LEU A 266 29.33 -10.29 0.77
C LEU A 266 29.96 -9.34 -0.26
N THR A 267 29.24 -9.02 -1.32
CA THR A 267 29.73 -8.07 -2.34
C THR A 267 29.84 -6.66 -1.77
N HIS A 268 28.92 -6.27 -0.89
CA HIS A 268 28.95 -4.96 -0.23
C HIS A 268 29.94 -4.90 0.94
N TYR A 269 30.14 -6.00 1.66
CA TYR A 269 31.06 -6.07 2.80
C TYR A 269 31.79 -7.43 2.88
N PRO A 270 32.83 -7.65 2.06
CA PRO A 270 33.54 -8.93 2.00
C PRO A 270 34.40 -9.20 3.24
N GLU A 271 34.80 -8.14 3.95
CA GLU A 271 35.58 -8.21 5.18
C GLU A 271 34.81 -8.87 6.34
N CYS A 272 33.48 -9.05 6.24
CA CYS A 272 32.71 -9.77 7.27
C CYS A 272 33.17 -11.21 7.51
N LEU A 273 33.86 -11.83 6.54
CA LEU A 273 34.42 -13.18 6.66
C LEU A 273 35.75 -13.21 7.42
N VAL A 274 36.46 -12.09 7.45
CA VAL A 274 37.74 -11.96 8.14
C VAL A 274 37.41 -11.55 9.56
N GLY A 275 37.08 -12.53 10.41
CA GLY A 275 36.71 -12.30 11.80
C GLY A 275 37.66 -11.31 12.46
N ASP A 276 37.15 -10.12 12.75
CA ASP A 276 37.95 -9.03 13.29
C ASP A 276 38.34 -9.40 14.73
N LYS A 277 39.57 -9.89 14.90
CA LYS A 277 40.12 -10.26 16.22
C LYS A 277 40.33 -9.06 17.14
N SER A 278 39.88 -7.87 16.75
CA SER A 278 40.12 -6.61 17.44
C SER A 278 39.00 -6.20 18.41
N ASN A 279 37.85 -6.89 18.43
CA ASN A 279 36.70 -6.53 19.28
C ASN A 279 36.06 -7.72 20.04
N LEU A 280 36.87 -8.72 20.43
CA LEU A 280 36.48 -9.72 21.45
C LEU A 280 36.94 -9.26 22.84
#